data_AF-A0A317EXD2-F1
#
_entry.id   AF-A0A317EXD2-F1
#
_cell.length_a   1.000
_cell.length_b   1.000
_cell.length_c   1.000
_cell.angle_alpha   90.00
_cell.angle_beta   90.00
_cell.angle_gamma   90.00
#
_symmetry.space_group_name_H-M   'P 1'
#
loop_
_entity.id
_entity.type
_entity.pdbx_description
1 polymer ?
#
loop_
_entity_poly.entity_id
_entity_poly.type
_entity_poly.pdbx_seq_one_letter_code
_entity_poly.pdbx_strand_id
1 'polypeptide(L)'
;MKRALYIVTFILSGLSYSVFAQNVTPIVNQVNGTDAIAKLRDARYTFNKSLIKTKAPKISSLPQSEYIFNRPGTHTVLFEGVKFVVKENNVVSINGITASNEALAVVTEKLMTLDRLQFFYSEKSNQEYLSAVRNLPYIYNSDRQFFSALKILNTTVRHIAALAKPKTSKIAFELGIAKLREPNIDKSVLTKDFQTTSLTAK
;
A
#
# COMPACT_ATOMS: atom_id res chain seq x y z
N MET A 1 -31.37 -75.65 33.66
CA MET A 1 -31.43 -74.68 34.78
C MET A 1 -31.24 -73.26 34.24
N LYS A 2 -32.19 -72.38 34.55
CA LYS A 2 -32.12 -70.92 34.75
C LYS A 2 -31.14 -70.07 33.90
N ARG A 3 -31.75 -69.25 33.02
CA ARG A 3 -31.62 -67.79 32.82
C ARG A 3 -30.21 -67.16 32.73
N ALA A 4 -29.94 -66.42 31.65
CA ALA A 4 -29.55 -65.00 31.73
C ALA A 4 -29.73 -64.32 30.36
N LEU A 5 -30.64 -63.34 30.36
CA LEU A 5 -30.92 -62.37 29.32
C LEU A 5 -29.89 -61.24 29.42
N TYR A 6 -29.19 -60.90 28.33
CA TYR A 6 -28.45 -59.64 28.23
C TYR A 6 -28.89 -58.89 26.99
N ILE A 7 -29.67 -57.84 27.21
CA ILE A 7 -30.02 -56.82 26.22
C ILE A 7 -28.83 -55.86 26.18
N VAL A 8 -28.12 -55.81 25.04
CA VAL A 8 -27.12 -54.76 24.77
C VAL A 8 -27.79 -53.69 23.94
N THR A 9 -28.14 -52.59 24.58
CA THR A 9 -28.69 -51.39 23.94
C THR A 9 -27.54 -50.57 23.36
N PHE A 10 -27.41 -50.51 22.04
CA PHE A 10 -26.46 -49.62 21.37
C PHE A 10 -27.09 -48.21 21.27
N ILE A 11 -26.60 -47.26 22.07
CA ILE A 11 -26.99 -45.85 21.97
C ILE A 11 -26.24 -45.26 20.78
N LEU A 12 -26.97 -45.01 19.69
CA LEU A 12 -26.48 -44.27 18.54
C LEU A 12 -26.50 -42.77 18.89
N SER A 13 -25.43 -42.28 19.52
CA SER A 13 -25.25 -40.84 19.73
C SER A 13 -24.88 -40.20 18.39
N GLY A 14 -25.88 -39.65 17.71
CA GLY A 14 -25.68 -38.77 16.56
C GLY A 14 -24.91 -37.52 17.00
N LEU A 15 -23.62 -37.48 16.68
CA LEU A 15 -22.83 -36.25 16.73
C LEU A 15 -23.31 -35.36 15.57
N SER A 16 -24.30 -34.52 15.86
CA SER A 16 -24.61 -33.37 15.03
C SER A 16 -23.45 -32.38 15.15
N TYR A 17 -22.46 -32.49 14.26
CA TYR A 17 -21.55 -31.37 14.03
C TYR A 17 -22.35 -30.28 13.32
N SER A 18 -22.91 -29.36 14.11
CA SER A 18 -23.22 -28.03 13.61
C SER A 18 -21.89 -27.40 13.19
N VAL A 19 -21.60 -27.48 11.90
CA VAL A 19 -20.57 -26.66 11.26
C VAL A 19 -21.01 -25.22 11.51
N PHE A 20 -20.43 -24.59 12.53
CA PHE A 20 -20.41 -23.15 12.62
C PHE A 20 -19.67 -22.68 11.37
N ALA A 21 -20.43 -22.25 10.37
CA ALA A 21 -19.93 -21.32 9.38
C ALA A 21 -19.51 -20.07 10.14
N GLN A 22 -18.27 -20.06 10.62
CA GLN A 22 -17.62 -18.82 11.00
C GLN A 22 -17.59 -18.02 9.70
N ASN A 23 -18.43 -16.98 9.63
CA ASN A 23 -18.19 -15.86 8.76
C ASN A 23 -16.85 -15.27 9.18
N VAL A 24 -15.76 -15.85 8.67
CA VAL A 24 -14.47 -15.21 8.60
C VAL A 24 -14.70 -14.07 7.63
N THR A 25 -15.15 -12.92 8.13
CA THR A 25 -14.81 -11.67 7.49
C THR A 25 -13.30 -11.74 7.35
N PRO A 26 -12.73 -11.84 6.13
CA PRO A 26 -11.29 -11.80 6.01
C PRO A 26 -10.86 -10.53 6.72
N ILE A 27 -9.84 -10.60 7.57
CA ILE A 27 -9.17 -9.41 8.08
C ILE A 27 -8.63 -8.73 6.83
N VAL A 28 -9.45 -7.84 6.26
CA VAL A 28 -9.02 -7.02 5.15
C VAL A 28 -8.07 -6.05 5.82
N ASN A 29 -6.76 -6.30 5.69
CA ASN A 29 -5.73 -5.33 6.03
C ASN A 29 -6.11 -4.04 5.30
N GLN A 30 -6.75 -3.13 6.04
CA GLN A 30 -7.31 -1.91 5.51
C GLN A 30 -6.40 -0.76 5.89
N VAL A 31 -5.92 -0.05 4.88
CA VAL A 31 -5.10 1.14 5.03
C VAL A 31 -6.00 2.34 4.80
N ASN A 32 -6.07 3.26 5.78
CA ASN A 32 -6.55 4.61 5.47
C ASN A 32 -5.43 5.34 4.72
N GLY A 33 -5.54 5.40 3.39
CA GLY A 33 -4.52 5.97 2.53
C GLY A 33 -4.38 7.48 2.70
N THR A 34 -5.48 8.19 2.98
CA THR A 34 -5.46 9.63 3.25
C THR A 34 -4.62 9.94 4.49
N ASP A 35 -4.86 9.20 5.57
CA ASP A 35 -4.09 9.32 6.81
C ASP A 35 -2.64 8.85 6.62
N ALA A 36 -2.41 7.79 5.83
CA ALA A 36 -1.08 7.29 5.56
C ALA A 36 -0.19 8.33 4.86
N ILE A 37 -0.72 9.04 3.84
CA ILE A 37 0.02 10.15 3.19
C ILE A 37 0.33 11.25 4.20
N ALA A 38 -0.65 11.65 5.02
CA ALA A 38 -0.45 12.68 6.03
C ALA A 38 0.63 12.26 7.05
N LYS A 39 0.54 11.04 7.58
CA LYS A 39 1.50 10.46 8.52
C LYS A 39 2.93 10.50 7.96
N LEU A 40 3.14 9.99 6.74
CA LEU A 40 4.47 9.96 6.12
C LEU A 40 5.04 11.38 5.91
N ARG A 41 4.22 12.28 5.38
CA ARG A 41 4.60 13.68 5.18
C ARG A 41 4.97 14.36 6.49
N ASP A 42 4.12 14.24 7.51
CA ASP A 42 4.24 14.97 8.76
C ASP A 42 5.39 14.43 9.63
N ALA A 43 5.64 13.12 9.59
CA ALA A 43 6.79 12.50 10.23
C ALA A 43 8.11 13.05 9.65
N ARG A 44 8.26 13.03 8.32
CA ARG A 44 9.46 13.57 7.66
C ARG A 44 9.62 15.06 7.86
N TYR A 45 8.53 15.83 7.73
CA TYR A 45 8.56 17.28 7.94
C TYR A 45 8.98 17.63 9.37
N THR A 46 8.40 16.96 10.36
CA THR A 46 8.74 17.16 11.78
C THR A 46 10.21 16.82 12.06
N PHE A 47 10.70 15.69 11.54
CA PHE A 47 12.10 15.31 11.65
C PHE A 47 13.01 16.40 11.06
N ASN A 48 12.77 16.81 9.81
CA ASN A 48 13.57 17.84 9.14
C ASN A 48 13.56 19.18 9.89
N LYS A 49 12.40 19.57 10.44
CA LYS A 49 12.27 20.79 11.25
C LYS A 49 13.05 20.70 12.56
N SER A 50 13.13 19.52 13.17
CA SER A 50 13.91 19.32 14.41
C SER A 50 15.42 19.49 14.17
N LEU A 51 15.91 19.15 12.97
CA LEU A 51 17.32 19.33 12.59
C LEU A 51 17.73 20.79 12.55
N ILE A 52 16.85 21.66 12.06
CA ILE A 52 17.09 23.12 12.03
C ILE A 52 17.28 23.66 13.44
N LYS A 53 16.51 23.15 14.42
CA LYS A 53 16.57 23.60 15.81
C LYS A 53 17.77 23.07 16.58
N THR A 54 18.06 21.78 16.42
CA THR A 54 19.05 21.05 17.24
C THR A 54 20.43 20.96 16.60
N LYS A 55 20.55 21.23 15.29
CA LYS A 55 21.77 21.13 14.47
C LYS A 55 22.41 19.73 14.43
N ALA A 56 21.76 18.72 15.01
CA ALA A 56 22.22 17.33 15.00
C ALA A 56 21.03 16.37 14.84
N PRO A 57 21.13 15.35 13.96
CA PRO A 57 20.08 14.37 13.79
C PRO A 57 20.00 13.43 15.00
N LYS A 58 18.81 13.30 15.55
CA LYS A 58 18.50 12.24 16.52
C LYS A 58 18.12 10.98 15.74
N ILE A 59 19.08 10.08 15.56
CA ILE A 59 18.94 8.86 14.76
C ILE A 59 17.74 8.02 15.21
N SER A 60 17.48 7.94 16.52
CA SER A 60 16.33 7.22 17.07
C SER A 60 14.96 7.82 16.71
N SER A 61 14.93 8.97 16.03
CA SER A 61 13.72 9.65 15.56
C SER A 61 13.62 9.72 14.04
N LEU A 62 14.44 8.94 13.31
CA LEU A 62 14.30 8.83 11.87
C LEU A 62 12.87 8.33 11.54
N PRO A 63 12.19 8.99 10.58
CA PRO A 63 10.85 8.59 10.20
C PRO A 63 10.90 7.25 9.45
N GLN A 64 9.91 6.39 9.72
CA GLN A 64 9.81 5.11 9.04
C GLN A 64 9.33 5.30 7.60
N SER A 65 10.02 4.63 6.66
CA SER A 65 9.56 4.50 5.29
C SER A 65 8.54 3.36 5.21
N GLU A 66 7.36 3.62 4.66
CA GLU A 66 6.29 2.63 4.57
C GLU A 66 5.62 2.72 3.20
N TYR A 67 5.30 1.57 2.60
CA TYR A 67 4.43 1.53 1.43
C TYR A 67 2.98 1.79 1.81
N ILE A 68 2.22 2.42 0.92
CA ILE A 68 0.76 2.58 1.04
C ILE A 68 0.03 1.50 0.22
N PHE A 69 0.43 1.33 -1.04
CA PHE A 69 -0.17 0.44 -2.04
C PHE A 69 0.71 -0.78 -2.37
N ASN A 70 2.02 -0.61 -2.44
CA ASN A 70 2.97 -1.65 -2.87
C ASN A 70 3.31 -2.62 -1.72
N ARG A 71 2.28 -3.13 -1.04
CA ARG A 71 2.38 -4.11 0.05
C ARG A 71 2.09 -5.53 -0.48
N PRO A 72 2.79 -6.56 0.01
CA PRO A 72 2.54 -7.93 -0.42
C PRO A 72 1.13 -8.41 -0.04
N GLY A 73 0.63 -9.40 -0.78
CA GLY A 73 -0.66 -10.04 -0.52
C GLY A 73 -1.87 -9.20 -0.91
N THR A 74 -3.01 -9.47 -0.26
CA THR A 74 -4.29 -8.80 -0.52
C THR A 74 -4.60 -7.79 0.59
N HIS A 75 -4.90 -6.55 0.20
CA HIS A 75 -5.25 -5.48 1.12
C HIS A 75 -6.18 -4.47 0.46
N THR A 76 -6.79 -3.61 1.27
CA THR A 76 -7.64 -2.52 0.79
C THR A 76 -7.06 -1.19 1.21
N VAL A 77 -7.00 -0.23 0.30
CA VAL A 77 -6.66 1.16 0.60
C VAL A 77 -7.91 2.01 0.44
N LEU A 78 -8.32 2.70 1.51
CA LEU A 78 -9.41 3.67 1.46
C LEU A 78 -8.80 5.06 1.27
N PHE A 79 -9.21 5.77 0.22
CA PHE A 79 -8.73 7.11 -0.06
C PHE A 79 -9.90 8.01 -0.46
N GLU A 80 -10.16 9.08 0.31
CA GLU A 80 -11.26 10.03 0.03
C GLU A 80 -12.62 9.31 -0.17
N GLY A 81 -12.89 8.28 0.63
CA GLY A 81 -14.11 7.45 0.54
C GLY A 81 -14.13 6.44 -0.62
N VAL A 82 -13.08 6.38 -1.45
CA VAL A 82 -12.94 5.43 -2.55
C VAL A 82 -12.10 4.23 -2.12
N LYS A 83 -12.64 3.03 -2.35
CA LYS A 83 -12.01 1.76 -1.98
C LYS A 83 -11.15 1.21 -3.13
N PHE A 84 -9.85 1.10 -2.93
CA PHE A 84 -8.93 0.40 -3.83
C PHE A 84 -8.66 -0.99 -3.27
N VAL A 85 -8.95 -2.04 -4.03
CA VAL A 85 -8.57 -3.42 -3.67
C VAL A 85 -7.27 -3.73 -4.39
N VAL A 86 -6.25 -4.08 -3.62
CA VAL A 86 -4.93 -4.45 -4.12
C VAL A 86 -4.70 -5.93 -3.82
N LYS A 87 -4.25 -6.67 -4.83
CA LYS A 87 -3.87 -8.08 -4.72
C LYS A 87 -2.57 -8.29 -5.46
N GLU A 88 -1.57 -8.84 -4.77
CA GLU A 88 -0.23 -9.10 -5.33
C GLU A 88 0.32 -7.87 -6.06
N ASN A 89 0.27 -6.72 -5.37
CA ASN A 89 0.75 -5.43 -5.87
C ASN A 89 0.04 -4.93 -7.15
N ASN A 90 -1.14 -5.47 -7.46
CA ASN A 90 -1.99 -5.02 -8.56
C ASN A 90 -3.32 -4.48 -8.01
N VAL A 91 -3.77 -3.35 -8.53
CA VAL A 91 -5.12 -2.86 -8.24
C VAL A 91 -6.11 -3.70 -9.06
N VAL A 92 -6.98 -4.43 -8.36
CA VAL A 92 -7.94 -5.37 -9.00
C VAL A 92 -9.38 -4.87 -8.97
N SER A 93 -9.67 -3.82 -8.19
CA SER A 93 -10.99 -3.18 -8.15
C SER A 93 -10.91 -1.79 -7.53
N ILE A 94 -11.71 -0.86 -8.03
CA ILE A 94 -11.83 0.51 -7.50
C ILE A 94 -13.30 0.82 -7.30
N ASN A 95 -13.71 1.04 -6.04
CA ASN A 95 -15.09 1.28 -5.61
C ASN A 95 -16.12 0.27 -6.15
N GLY A 96 -15.71 -0.98 -6.38
CA GLY A 96 -16.56 -2.01 -6.97
C GLY A 96 -16.84 -1.84 -8.46
N ILE A 97 -16.17 -0.90 -9.14
CA ILE A 97 -16.23 -0.75 -10.60
C ILE A 97 -15.42 -1.88 -11.24
N THR A 98 -16.08 -2.73 -12.02
CA THR A 98 -15.44 -3.77 -12.85
C THR A 98 -14.82 -3.18 -14.12
N ALA A 99 -13.78 -2.37 -13.93
CA ALA A 99 -13.01 -1.77 -15.02
C ALA A 99 -12.23 -2.82 -15.82
N SER A 100 -11.81 -2.47 -17.04
CA SER A 100 -10.97 -3.32 -17.87
C SER A 100 -9.60 -3.56 -17.22
N ASN A 101 -8.95 -4.66 -17.62
CA ASN A 101 -7.61 -4.98 -17.15
C ASN A 101 -6.61 -3.88 -17.52
N GLU A 102 -6.78 -3.25 -18.68
CA GLU A 102 -5.94 -2.16 -19.17
C GLU A 102 -6.08 -0.92 -18.29
N ALA A 103 -7.33 -0.53 -17.94
CA ALA A 103 -7.57 0.60 -17.07
C ALA A 103 -7.00 0.35 -15.66
N LEU A 104 -7.17 -0.86 -15.13
CA LEU A 104 -6.61 -1.27 -13.85
C LEU A 104 -5.07 -1.34 -13.88
N ALA A 105 -4.47 -1.76 -14.99
CA ALA A 105 -3.03 -1.77 -15.19
C ALA A 105 -2.45 -0.35 -15.19
N VAL A 106 -3.09 0.60 -15.89
CA VAL A 106 -2.68 2.02 -15.88
C VAL A 106 -2.75 2.61 -14.47
N VAL A 107 -3.82 2.32 -13.71
CA VAL A 107 -3.93 2.76 -12.31
C VAL A 107 -2.83 2.11 -11.47
N THR A 108 -2.64 0.80 -11.60
CA THR A 108 -1.61 0.05 -10.88
C THR A 108 -0.22 0.64 -11.13
N GLU A 109 0.17 0.81 -12.39
CA GLU A 109 1.48 1.33 -12.75
C GLU A 109 1.73 2.69 -12.08
N LYS A 110 0.78 3.62 -12.19
CA LYS A 110 0.90 4.96 -11.60
C LYS A 110 1.01 4.91 -10.09
N LEU A 111 0.12 4.19 -9.41
CA LEU A 111 0.09 4.14 -7.94
C LEU A 111 1.31 3.40 -7.37
N MET A 112 1.65 2.24 -7.93
CA MET A 112 2.80 1.47 -7.47
C MET A 112 4.12 2.18 -7.73
N THR A 113 4.26 2.85 -8.89
CA THR A 113 5.46 3.64 -9.20
C THR A 113 5.66 4.77 -8.20
N LEU A 114 4.61 5.56 -7.93
CA LEU A 114 4.70 6.69 -7.02
C LEU A 114 4.93 6.25 -5.56
N ASP A 115 4.29 5.15 -5.15
CA ASP A 115 4.49 4.57 -3.83
C ASP A 115 5.90 3.96 -3.67
N ARG A 116 6.47 3.40 -4.74
CA ARG A 116 7.88 2.97 -4.78
C ARG A 116 8.84 4.14 -4.68
N LEU A 117 8.60 5.22 -5.42
CA LEU A 117 9.46 6.39 -5.41
C LEU A 117 9.47 7.07 -4.05
N GLN A 118 8.30 7.29 -3.42
CA GLN A 118 8.28 7.90 -2.08
C GLN A 118 9.04 7.03 -1.08
N PHE A 119 8.81 5.71 -1.07
CA PHE A 119 9.51 4.81 -0.15
C PHE A 119 11.02 4.87 -0.38
N PHE A 120 11.44 4.78 -1.64
CA PHE A 120 12.83 4.79 -2.04
C PHE A 120 13.56 6.05 -1.57
N TYR A 121 13.01 7.23 -1.84
CA TYR A 121 13.64 8.49 -1.44
C TYR A 121 13.61 8.70 0.08
N SER A 122 12.59 8.19 0.76
CA SER A 122 12.55 8.16 2.22
C SER A 122 13.72 7.36 2.78
N GLU A 123 13.92 6.13 2.27
CA GLU A 123 15.01 5.23 2.67
C GLU A 123 16.39 5.79 2.34
N LYS A 124 16.61 6.34 1.15
CA LYS A 124 17.91 6.90 0.77
C LYS A 124 18.35 8.03 1.71
N SER A 125 17.44 8.94 2.06
CA SER A 125 17.81 10.00 3.01
C SER A 125 17.98 9.45 4.44
N ASN A 126 17.21 8.44 4.86
CA ASN A 126 17.46 7.75 6.14
C ASN A 126 18.86 7.11 6.19
N GLN A 127 19.25 6.39 5.14
CA GLN A 127 20.56 5.73 5.03
C GLN A 127 21.70 6.74 5.11
N GLU A 128 21.55 7.91 4.49
CA GLU A 128 22.54 8.98 4.57
C GLU A 128 22.63 9.64 5.95
N TYR A 129 21.55 9.67 6.73
CA TYR A 129 21.64 10.09 8.12
C TYR A 129 22.35 9.06 9.01
N LEU A 130 22.33 7.79 8.63
CA LEU A 130 23.02 6.70 9.30
C LEU A 130 24.48 6.56 8.88
N SER A 131 24.90 7.22 7.79
CA SER A 131 26.27 7.12 7.28
C SER A 131 27.26 7.90 8.16
N ALA A 132 28.50 7.41 8.22
CA ALA A 132 29.57 8.07 8.97
C ALA A 132 29.96 9.42 8.36
N VAL A 133 29.82 9.55 7.03
CA VAL A 133 30.10 10.79 6.28
C VAL A 133 28.83 11.18 5.52
N ARG A 134 28.13 12.17 6.05
CA ARG A 134 26.82 12.59 5.55
C ARG A 134 26.95 13.46 4.30
N ASN A 135 26.22 13.12 3.25
CA ASN A 135 26.06 13.99 2.08
C ASN A 135 24.79 14.84 2.20
N LEU A 136 24.91 16.02 2.83
CA LEU A 136 23.76 16.93 3.05
C LEU A 136 23.05 17.34 1.74
N PRO A 137 23.75 17.73 0.66
CA PRO A 137 23.09 18.00 -0.62
C PRO A 137 22.23 16.83 -1.12
N TYR A 138 22.73 15.60 -1.00
CA TYR A 138 22.01 14.41 -1.44
C TYR A 138 20.78 14.11 -0.55
N ILE A 139 20.91 14.28 0.76
CA ILE A 139 19.79 14.19 1.71
C ILE A 139 18.67 15.17 1.30
N TYR A 140 19.02 16.44 1.10
CA TYR A 140 18.04 17.46 0.72
C TYR A 140 17.36 17.16 -0.62
N ASN A 141 18.12 16.65 -1.59
CA ASN A 141 17.55 16.22 -2.85
C ASN A 141 16.57 15.06 -2.65
N SER A 142 16.96 14.02 -1.91
CA SER A 142 16.12 12.86 -1.63
C SER A 142 14.82 13.27 -0.91
N ASP A 143 14.89 14.15 0.09
CA ASP A 143 13.70 14.64 0.78
C ASP A 143 12.77 15.44 -0.15
N ARG A 144 13.32 16.28 -1.04
CA ARG A 144 12.50 16.99 -2.03
C ARG A 144 11.78 16.02 -2.96
N GLN A 145 12.48 14.97 -3.42
CA GLN A 145 11.88 13.96 -4.28
C GLN A 145 10.83 13.11 -3.55
N PHE A 146 11.06 12.79 -2.27
CA PHE A 146 10.08 12.14 -1.39
C PHE A 146 8.78 12.96 -1.31
N PHE A 147 8.87 14.25 -0.97
CA PHE A 147 7.69 15.12 -0.88
C PHE A 147 7.00 15.31 -2.24
N SER A 148 7.77 15.38 -3.32
CA SER A 148 7.24 15.44 -4.69
C SER A 148 6.44 14.17 -5.03
N ALA A 149 7.03 12.99 -4.80
CA ALA A 149 6.39 11.70 -5.04
C ALA A 149 5.09 11.56 -4.24
N LEU A 150 5.09 11.89 -2.94
CA LEU A 150 3.87 11.87 -2.12
C LEU A 150 2.81 12.86 -2.59
N LYS A 151 3.21 14.07 -2.98
CA LYS A 151 2.27 15.08 -3.49
C LYS A 151 1.62 14.64 -4.79
N ILE A 152 2.42 14.08 -5.71
CA ILE A 152 1.92 13.57 -6.98
C ILE A 152 1.03 12.35 -6.73
N LEU A 153 1.43 11.42 -5.85
CA LEU A 153 0.61 10.29 -5.43
C LEU A 153 -0.76 10.75 -4.95
N ASN A 154 -0.80 11.65 -3.97
CA ASN A 154 -2.04 12.22 -3.42
C ASN A 154 -2.93 12.85 -4.52
N THR A 155 -2.32 13.57 -5.46
CA THR A 155 -3.05 14.20 -6.57
C THR A 155 -3.62 13.15 -7.52
N THR A 156 -2.84 12.12 -7.85
CA THR A 156 -3.25 10.99 -8.70
C THR A 156 -4.40 10.20 -8.08
N VAL A 157 -4.32 9.83 -6.80
CA VAL A 157 -5.43 9.11 -6.14
C VAL A 157 -6.69 9.98 -6.05
N ARG A 158 -6.57 11.29 -5.82
CA ARG A 158 -7.72 12.20 -5.84
C ARG A 158 -8.38 12.28 -7.22
N HIS A 159 -7.59 12.34 -8.29
CA HIS A 159 -8.12 12.30 -9.65
C HIS A 159 -8.84 10.98 -9.94
N ILE A 160 -8.25 9.85 -9.58
CA ILE A 160 -8.88 8.53 -9.75
C ILE A 160 -10.16 8.44 -8.90
N ALA A 161 -10.14 8.92 -7.67
CA ALA A 161 -11.30 8.92 -6.78
C ALA A 161 -12.44 9.80 -7.35
N ALA A 162 -12.12 10.94 -7.94
CA ALA A 162 -13.10 11.79 -8.61
C ALA A 162 -13.75 11.11 -9.83
N LEU A 163 -13.01 10.23 -10.52
CA LEU A 163 -13.53 9.41 -11.61
C LEU A 163 -14.37 8.24 -11.07
N ALA A 164 -14.03 7.66 -9.91
CA ALA A 164 -14.67 6.49 -9.32
C ALA A 164 -15.88 6.80 -8.41
N LYS A 165 -16.54 7.96 -8.59
CA LYS A 165 -17.72 8.35 -7.81
C LYS A 165 -18.88 7.36 -7.97
N PRO A 166 -19.79 7.29 -6.97
CA PRO A 166 -21.02 6.53 -7.11
C PRO A 166 -21.76 6.94 -8.38
N LYS A 167 -22.27 5.96 -9.14
CA LYS A 167 -22.98 6.12 -10.42
C LYS A 167 -22.10 6.45 -11.64
N THR A 168 -20.77 6.56 -11.53
CA THR A 168 -19.93 6.63 -12.73
C THR A 168 -20.07 5.33 -13.53
N SER A 169 -20.36 5.44 -14.84
CA SER A 169 -20.38 4.28 -15.72
C SER A 169 -18.98 3.74 -15.97
N LYS A 170 -18.85 2.43 -16.21
CA LYS A 170 -17.58 1.80 -16.56
C LYS A 170 -16.85 2.55 -17.70
N ILE A 171 -17.57 2.87 -18.77
CA ILE A 171 -17.02 3.57 -19.95
C ILE A 171 -16.49 4.96 -19.57
N ALA A 172 -17.25 5.74 -18.78
CA ALA A 172 -16.81 7.07 -18.36
C ALA A 172 -15.58 7.00 -17.45
N PHE A 173 -15.53 6.00 -16.56
CA PHE A 173 -14.37 5.74 -15.73
C PHE A 173 -13.13 5.44 -16.57
N GLU A 174 -13.23 4.47 -17.50
CA GLU A 174 -12.11 4.06 -18.35
C GLU A 174 -11.60 5.18 -19.25
N LEU A 175 -12.49 5.96 -19.87
CA LEU A 175 -12.12 7.16 -20.63
C LEU A 175 -11.42 8.21 -19.75
N GLY A 176 -11.83 8.33 -18.49
CA GLY A 176 -11.17 9.19 -17.51
C GLY A 176 -9.76 8.71 -17.17
N ILE A 177 -9.59 7.40 -16.92
CA ILE A 177 -8.30 6.77 -16.64
C ILE A 177 -7.34 6.94 -17.82
N ALA A 178 -7.80 6.73 -19.05
CA ALA A 178 -7.00 6.91 -20.26
C ALA A 178 -6.48 8.36 -20.43
N LYS A 179 -7.19 9.34 -19.85
CA LYS A 179 -6.81 10.77 -19.88
C LYS A 179 -5.98 11.20 -18.67
N LEU A 180 -5.64 10.29 -17.75
CA LEU A 180 -4.78 10.62 -16.61
C LEU A 180 -3.40 11.00 -17.10
N ARG A 181 -2.96 12.20 -16.71
CA ARG A 181 -1.62 12.68 -17.01
C ARG A 181 -0.56 11.73 -16.45
N GLU A 182 0.56 11.62 -17.16
CA GLU A 182 1.73 10.96 -16.61
C GLU A 182 2.26 11.74 -15.40
N PRO A 183 2.64 11.04 -14.32
CA PRO A 183 3.38 11.66 -13.23
C PRO A 183 4.65 12.33 -13.75
N ASN A 184 4.78 13.64 -13.52
CA ASN A 184 6.01 14.37 -13.84
C ASN A 184 7.06 14.13 -12.76
N ILE A 185 7.66 12.94 -12.78
CA ILE A 185 8.71 12.52 -11.85
C ILE A 185 9.67 11.57 -12.58
N ASP A 186 10.96 11.66 -12.27
CA ASP A 186 11.97 10.77 -12.85
C ASP A 186 11.77 9.34 -12.33
N LYS A 187 11.34 8.45 -13.23
CA LYS A 187 11.15 7.02 -12.96
C LYS A 187 12.42 6.19 -13.21
N SER A 188 13.47 6.77 -13.79
CA SER A 188 14.70 6.06 -14.17
C SER A 188 15.49 5.51 -12.97
N VAL A 189 15.27 6.06 -11.79
CA VAL A 189 15.83 5.54 -10.54
C VAL A 189 15.30 4.15 -10.20
N LEU A 190 14.06 3.82 -10.60
CA LEU A 190 13.48 2.49 -10.38
C LEU A 190 14.02 1.44 -11.34
N THR A 191 14.56 1.81 -12.50
CA THR A 191 15.18 0.83 -13.41
C THR A 191 16.62 0.52 -13.01
N LYS A 192 17.35 1.49 -12.46
CA LYS A 192 18.76 1.34 -12.05
C LYS A 192 18.94 0.56 -10.73
N ASP A 193 18.12 0.84 -9.73
CA ASP A 193 18.28 0.23 -8.39
C ASP A 193 17.59 -1.14 -8.25
N PHE A 194 16.56 -1.45 -9.07
CA PHE A 194 15.91 -2.76 -9.03
C PHE A 194 16.64 -3.84 -9.87
N GLN A 195 17.47 -3.44 -10.84
CA GLN A 195 18.38 -4.34 -11.55
C GLN A 195 19.60 -4.74 -10.71
N THR A 196 19.99 -3.92 -9.73
CA THR A 196 21.13 -4.24 -8.85
C THR A 196 20.74 -5.19 -7.71
N THR A 197 19.49 -5.18 -7.25
CA THR A 197 18.97 -6.15 -6.25
C THR A 197 18.73 -7.57 -6.78
N SER A 198 18.66 -7.78 -8.10
CA SER A 198 18.56 -9.12 -8.70
C SER A 198 19.93 -9.78 -8.98
N LEU A 199 21.03 -9.04 -8.83
CA LEU A 199 22.39 -9.52 -9.05
C LEU A 199 23.15 -9.86 -7.76
N THR A 200 22.63 -9.45 -6.58
CA THR A 200 23.22 -9.76 -5.26
C THR A 200 22.47 -10.84 -4.48
N ALA A 201 21.40 -11.41 -5.06
CA ALA A 201 20.75 -12.63 -4.57
C ALA A 201 21.25 -13.86 -5.37
N LYS A 202 22.51 -14.24 -5.14
CA LYS A 202 23.06 -15.56 -5.48
C LYS A 202 24.01 -15.99 -4.38
#